data_AF-A0AAV4G0I4-F1
#
_entry.id   AF-A0AAV4G0I4-F1
#
_cell.length_a   1.000
_cell.length_b   1.000
_cell.length_c   1.000
_cell.angle_alpha   90.00
_cell.angle_beta   90.00
_cell.angle_gamma   90.00
#
_symmetry.space_group_name_H-M   'P 1'
#
loop_
_entity.id
_entity.type
_entity.pdbx_description
1 polymer ?
#
loop_
_entity_poly.entity_id
_entity_poly.type
_entity_poly.pdbx_seq_one_letter_code
_entity_poly.pdbx_strand_id
1 'polypeptide(L)'
;MLQVSDFPNYLLLHADQVRLSLLAFSIPGRPPSCQSGHLDILNSDGIPFNDGFGMCGTHDHRSWDAKSNTAYIKVKATNYSDGGSFKLLVTAYNTYDCNTKSEFCCSNGRCVDVAVTCDGYDDCGDNSDEKSGCLLSGPVVAAIITGGFVMVILMVSIAVVALKRNWKSGWGVGPSLTSSLRHDNGEPTLSPEKPSLHSYGATGDLND
;
A
#
# COMPACT_ATOMS: atom_id res chain seq x y z
N MET A 1 -7.55 -32.28 -12.31
CA MET A 1 -6.14 -32.22 -11.90
C MET A 1 -5.67 -30.87 -12.37
N LEU A 2 -5.36 -29.95 -11.46
CA LEU A 2 -4.72 -28.68 -11.83
C LEU A 2 -3.22 -28.98 -11.80
N GLN A 3 -2.58 -29.05 -12.96
CA GLN A 3 -1.12 -29.12 -12.99
C GLN A 3 -0.59 -27.70 -13.09
N VAL A 4 0.48 -27.43 -12.34
CA VAL A 4 1.18 -26.13 -12.39
C VAL A 4 1.67 -25.81 -13.82
N SER A 5 1.87 -26.85 -14.64
CA SER A 5 2.15 -26.75 -16.08
C SER A 5 1.01 -26.23 -16.95
N ASP A 6 -0.22 -26.09 -16.43
CA ASP A 6 -1.38 -25.58 -17.20
C ASP A 6 -1.40 -24.04 -17.31
N PHE A 7 -0.44 -23.34 -16.70
CA PHE A 7 -0.35 -21.89 -16.70
C PHE A 7 0.78 -21.39 -17.63
N PRO A 8 0.55 -20.33 -18.43
CA PRO A 8 1.44 -19.91 -19.52
C PRO A 8 2.75 -19.23 -19.07
N ASN A 9 3.03 -19.12 -17.77
CA ASN A 9 4.24 -18.48 -17.27
C ASN A 9 5.36 -19.50 -17.11
N TYR A 10 6.47 -19.25 -17.81
CA TYR A 10 7.68 -20.10 -17.82
C TYR A 10 8.25 -20.38 -16.41
N LEU A 11 7.97 -19.51 -15.43
CA LEU A 11 8.38 -19.67 -14.04
C LEU A 11 7.67 -20.83 -13.32
N LEU A 12 6.44 -21.15 -13.73
CA LEU A 12 5.66 -22.26 -13.15
C LEU A 12 6.23 -23.63 -13.51
N LEU A 13 7.06 -23.74 -14.56
CA LEU A 13 7.71 -24.98 -14.94
C LEU A 13 8.91 -25.36 -14.05
N HIS A 14 9.42 -24.43 -13.24
CA HIS A 14 10.66 -24.62 -12.47
C HIS A 14 10.53 -24.53 -10.95
N ALA A 15 9.34 -24.22 -10.43
CA ALA A 15 9.12 -24.21 -8.99
C ALA A 15 9.27 -25.61 -8.38
N ASP A 16 9.88 -25.69 -7.20
CA ASP A 16 10.01 -26.93 -6.41
C ASP A 16 8.78 -27.22 -5.54
N GLN A 17 8.03 -26.18 -5.15
CA GLN A 17 6.88 -26.25 -4.27
C GLN A 17 5.74 -25.31 -4.70
N VAL A 18 4.53 -25.60 -4.20
CA VAL A 18 3.36 -24.72 -4.35
C VAL A 18 2.67 -24.45 -3.02
N ARG A 19 2.22 -23.21 -2.86
CA ARG A 19 1.37 -22.76 -1.75
C ARG A 19 -0.05 -22.54 -2.25
N LEU A 20 -1.01 -23.03 -1.48
CA LEU A 20 -2.44 -22.88 -1.73
C LEU A 20 -3.01 -21.97 -0.67
N SER A 21 -3.57 -20.84 -1.05
CA SER A 21 -4.16 -19.86 -0.13
C SER A 21 -5.65 -19.73 -0.40
N LEU A 22 -6.48 -20.24 0.51
CA LEU A 22 -7.93 -20.12 0.48
C LEU A 22 -8.32 -18.74 0.99
N LEU A 23 -8.67 -17.85 0.07
CA LEU A 23 -8.96 -16.45 0.34
C LEU A 23 -10.41 -16.22 0.80
N ALA A 24 -11.31 -17.06 0.33
CA ALA A 24 -12.70 -17.05 0.75
C ALA A 24 -13.27 -18.45 0.61
N PHE A 25 -14.11 -18.86 1.55
CA PHE A 25 -14.73 -20.17 1.50
C PHE A 25 -16.10 -20.16 2.16
N SER A 26 -17.09 -20.62 1.42
CA SER A 26 -18.45 -20.84 1.90
C SER A 26 -19.04 -22.02 1.14
N ILE A 27 -19.05 -23.19 1.77
CA ILE A 27 -19.78 -24.36 1.28
C ILE A 27 -20.83 -24.71 2.34
N PRO A 28 -22.12 -24.79 2.00
CA PRO A 28 -23.15 -25.21 2.95
C PRO A 28 -22.83 -26.57 3.55
N GLY A 29 -22.90 -26.67 4.87
CA GLY A 29 -22.61 -27.89 5.60
C GLY A 29 -22.13 -27.60 7.01
N ARG A 30 -22.24 -28.61 7.89
CA ARG A 30 -21.74 -28.53 9.26
C ARG A 30 -20.80 -29.71 9.51
N PRO A 31 -19.54 -29.46 9.93
CA PRO A 31 -18.63 -30.52 10.36
C PRO A 31 -19.26 -31.35 11.50
N PRO A 32 -19.05 -32.67 11.57
CA PRO A 32 -18.12 -33.48 10.76
C PRO A 32 -18.71 -34.04 9.46
N SER A 33 -20.00 -33.84 9.20
CA SER A 33 -20.69 -34.45 8.05
C SER A 33 -21.09 -33.38 7.03
N CYS A 34 -20.18 -33.10 6.10
CA CYS A 34 -20.39 -32.20 4.97
C CYS A 34 -21.21 -32.89 3.86
N GLN A 35 -22.51 -33.10 4.12
CA GLN A 35 -23.42 -33.90 3.27
C GLN A 35 -23.74 -33.24 1.91
N SER A 36 -23.83 -31.91 1.85
CA SER A 36 -24.11 -31.14 0.61
C SER A 36 -22.90 -31.04 -0.32
N GLY A 37 -21.70 -31.10 0.26
CA GLY A 37 -20.45 -31.02 -0.48
C GLY A 37 -19.28 -30.66 0.44
N HIS A 38 -18.08 -30.94 -0.01
CA HIS A 38 -16.85 -30.57 0.68
C HIS A 38 -15.68 -30.38 -0.28
N LEU A 39 -14.70 -29.63 0.20
CA LEU A 39 -13.42 -29.41 -0.46
C LEU A 39 -12.33 -30.23 0.23
N ASP A 40 -11.68 -31.11 -0.51
CA ASP A 40 -10.45 -31.78 -0.10
C ASP A 40 -9.27 -31.11 -0.80
N ILE A 41 -8.27 -30.70 -0.01
CA ILE A 41 -6.98 -30.24 -0.52
C ILE A 41 -5.98 -31.33 -0.14
N LEU A 42 -5.27 -31.85 -1.13
CA LEU A 42 -4.34 -32.95 -0.97
C LEU A 42 -2.95 -32.57 -1.48
N ASN A 43 -1.95 -33.10 -0.81
CA ASN A 43 -0.56 -32.96 -1.19
C ASN A 43 -0.23 -33.87 -2.38
N SER A 44 1.00 -33.81 -2.92
CA SER A 44 1.41 -34.57 -4.09
C SER A 44 1.37 -36.10 -3.91
N ASP A 45 1.47 -36.57 -2.67
CA ASP A 45 1.32 -37.96 -2.26
C ASP A 45 -0.16 -38.40 -2.14
N GLY A 46 -1.11 -37.50 -2.39
CA GLY A 46 -2.54 -37.74 -2.25
C GLY A 46 -3.03 -37.74 -0.79
N ILE A 47 -2.18 -37.37 0.17
CA ILE A 47 -2.57 -37.23 1.57
C ILE A 47 -3.29 -35.89 1.76
N PRO A 48 -4.48 -35.87 2.36
CA PRO A 48 -5.23 -34.64 2.60
C PRO A 48 -4.55 -33.75 3.66
N PHE A 49 -4.57 -32.43 3.45
CA PHE A 49 -4.11 -31.44 4.44
C PHE A 49 -5.13 -31.19 5.57
N ASN A 50 -6.38 -31.59 5.38
CA ASN A 50 -7.53 -31.25 6.22
C ASN A 50 -8.06 -32.45 7.03
N ASP A 51 -7.15 -33.31 7.52
CA ASP A 51 -7.46 -34.55 8.25
C ASP A 51 -8.33 -35.57 7.48
N GLY A 52 -8.61 -35.33 6.19
CA GLY A 52 -9.35 -36.23 5.30
C GLY A 52 -10.87 -36.19 5.44
N PHE A 53 -11.43 -35.28 6.24
CA PHE A 53 -12.88 -35.17 6.41
C PHE A 53 -13.56 -34.24 5.40
N GLY A 54 -12.78 -33.51 4.59
CA GLY A 54 -13.31 -32.49 3.70
C GLY A 54 -13.76 -31.25 4.45
N MET A 55 -13.54 -30.07 3.86
CA MET A 55 -13.91 -28.81 4.45
C MET A 55 -15.31 -28.39 3.96
N CYS A 56 -16.16 -27.96 4.88
CA CYS A 56 -17.42 -27.26 4.63
C CYS A 56 -17.68 -26.22 5.72
N GLY A 57 -18.71 -25.41 5.56
CA GLY A 57 -18.99 -24.23 6.37
C GLY A 57 -18.36 -22.96 5.80
N THR A 58 -18.23 -21.95 6.64
CA THR A 58 -17.53 -20.70 6.34
C THR A 58 -16.19 -20.71 7.06
N HIS A 59 -15.13 -20.33 6.37
CA HIS A 59 -13.79 -20.28 6.94
C HIS A 59 -13.05 -19.03 6.49
N ASP A 60 -12.23 -18.49 7.40
CA ASP A 60 -11.31 -17.40 7.12
C ASP A 60 -10.13 -17.87 6.25
N HIS A 61 -9.23 -16.94 5.94
CA HIS A 61 -8.00 -17.21 5.20
C HIS A 61 -7.24 -18.40 5.79
N ARG A 62 -6.95 -19.40 4.95
CA ARG A 62 -6.08 -20.53 5.29
C ARG A 62 -5.14 -20.85 4.16
N SER A 63 -3.94 -21.26 4.50
CA SER A 63 -2.89 -21.56 3.54
C SER A 63 -2.20 -22.89 3.83
N TRP A 64 -1.79 -23.61 2.79
CA TRP A 64 -1.06 -24.87 2.89
C TRP A 64 0.10 -24.89 1.91
N ASP A 65 1.25 -25.38 2.36
CA ASP A 65 2.42 -25.58 1.53
C ASP A 65 2.54 -27.06 1.13
N ALA A 66 2.57 -27.32 -0.18
CA ALA A 66 2.76 -28.66 -0.71
C ALA A 66 4.22 -29.10 -0.60
N LYS A 67 4.41 -30.42 -0.46
CA LYS A 67 5.75 -31.02 -0.38
C LYS A 67 6.49 -30.95 -1.71
N SER A 68 5.76 -30.80 -2.82
CA SER A 68 6.31 -30.66 -4.16
C SER A 68 5.54 -29.60 -4.94
N ASN A 69 5.94 -29.37 -6.18
CA ASN A 69 5.30 -28.50 -7.15
C ASN A 69 3.92 -28.98 -7.65
N THR A 70 3.28 -29.91 -6.94
CA THR A 70 2.00 -30.48 -7.32
C THR A 70 1.12 -30.61 -6.09
N ALA A 71 -0.13 -30.20 -6.22
CA ALA A 71 -1.16 -30.42 -5.23
C ALA A 71 -2.50 -30.72 -5.93
N TYR A 72 -3.39 -31.40 -5.22
CA TYR A 72 -4.68 -31.79 -5.76
C TYR A 72 -5.79 -31.10 -5.01
N ILE A 73 -6.75 -30.58 -5.78
CA ILE A 73 -7.98 -30.01 -5.24
C ILE A 73 -9.10 -30.93 -5.71
N LYS A 74 -9.85 -31.48 -4.76
CA LYS A 74 -10.98 -32.36 -5.03
C LYS A 74 -12.23 -31.76 -4.42
N VAL A 75 -13.12 -31.33 -5.29
CA VAL A 75 -14.44 -30.80 -4.92
C VAL A 75 -15.44 -31.94 -4.99
N LYS A 76 -16.14 -32.21 -3.90
CA LYS A 76 -17.30 -33.10 -3.89
C LYS A 76 -18.56 -32.26 -3.69
N ALA A 77 -19.57 -32.47 -4.53
CA ALA A 77 -20.89 -31.86 -4.41
C ALA A 77 -21.94 -32.96 -4.62
N THR A 78 -22.94 -33.03 -3.75
CA THR A 78 -23.99 -34.05 -3.84
C THR A 78 -25.23 -33.51 -4.55
N ASN A 79 -25.57 -32.23 -4.36
CA ASN A 79 -26.66 -31.55 -5.07
C ASN A 79 -26.22 -30.16 -5.55
N TYR A 80 -26.45 -29.85 -6.84
CA TYR A 80 -26.07 -28.57 -7.46
C TYR A 80 -26.81 -27.36 -6.85
N SER A 81 -27.97 -27.59 -6.24
CA SER A 81 -28.87 -26.57 -5.70
C SER A 81 -28.37 -25.89 -4.43
N ASP A 82 -27.46 -26.53 -3.69
CA ASP A 82 -27.01 -26.01 -2.39
C ASP A 82 -26.06 -24.81 -2.56
N GLY A 83 -25.47 -24.65 -3.75
CA GLY A 83 -24.52 -23.59 -4.03
C GLY A 83 -23.23 -23.73 -3.21
N GLY A 84 -22.35 -22.74 -3.34
CA GLY A 84 -21.07 -22.70 -2.66
C GLY A 84 -20.03 -21.94 -3.47
N SER A 85 -19.08 -21.33 -2.79
CA SER A 85 -18.02 -20.56 -3.42
C SER A 85 -16.73 -20.73 -2.64
N PHE A 86 -15.64 -20.87 -3.36
CA PHE A 86 -14.31 -20.74 -2.80
C PHE A 86 -13.46 -19.88 -3.73
N LYS A 87 -12.59 -19.07 -3.15
CA LYS A 87 -11.55 -18.32 -3.86
C LYS A 87 -10.23 -18.90 -3.43
N LEU A 88 -9.49 -19.47 -4.36
CA LEU A 88 -8.19 -20.06 -4.13
C LEU A 88 -7.14 -19.31 -4.94
N LEU A 89 -6.08 -18.90 -4.26
CA LEU A 89 -4.84 -18.42 -4.86
C LEU A 89 -3.83 -19.56 -4.82
N VAL A 90 -3.08 -19.72 -5.91
CA VAL A 90 -2.02 -20.71 -6.04
C VAL A 90 -0.74 -19.98 -6.36
N THR A 91 0.25 -20.13 -5.49
CA THR A 91 1.56 -19.50 -5.61
C THR A 91 2.59 -20.59 -5.81
N ALA A 92 3.43 -20.47 -6.82
CA ALA A 92 4.58 -21.35 -6.99
C ALA A 92 5.82 -20.63 -6.43
N TYR A 93 6.66 -21.37 -5.72
CA TYR A 93 7.86 -20.80 -5.11
C TYR A 93 9.01 -21.81 -5.14
N ASN A 94 10.23 -21.29 -5.01
CA ASN A 94 11.45 -22.08 -4.79
C ASN A 94 11.94 -21.94 -3.35
N THR A 95 12.64 -22.95 -2.82
CA THR A 95 13.21 -22.92 -1.46
C THR A 95 14.71 -22.55 -1.41
N TYR A 96 15.37 -22.44 -2.56
CA TYR A 96 16.78 -22.09 -2.68
C TYR A 96 17.06 -21.36 -4.00
N ASP A 97 18.18 -20.64 -4.04
CA ASP A 97 18.73 -19.97 -5.23
C ASP A 97 17.78 -18.99 -5.95
N CYS A 98 17.24 -17.99 -5.24
CA CYS A 98 16.40 -16.98 -5.91
C CYS A 98 17.17 -16.28 -7.04
N ASN A 99 16.59 -16.29 -8.24
CA ASN A 99 17.05 -15.48 -9.34
C ASN A 99 16.56 -14.04 -9.17
N THR A 100 17.40 -13.18 -8.59
CA THR A 100 17.11 -11.76 -8.34
C THR A 100 16.65 -10.93 -9.55
N LYS A 101 16.74 -11.46 -10.78
CA LYS A 101 16.20 -10.80 -11.99
C LYS A 101 14.71 -11.05 -12.23
N SER A 102 14.19 -12.18 -11.77
CA SER A 102 12.82 -12.63 -12.04
C SER A 102 12.05 -13.04 -10.78
N GLU A 103 12.75 -13.25 -9.67
CA GLU A 103 12.20 -13.71 -8.40
C GLU A 103 12.54 -12.75 -7.27
N PHE A 104 11.62 -12.68 -6.32
CA PHE A 104 11.76 -11.98 -5.06
C PHE A 104 12.11 -12.98 -3.95
N CYS A 105 13.17 -12.70 -3.19
CA CYS A 105 13.55 -13.48 -2.02
C CYS A 105 12.75 -13.03 -0.80
N CYS A 106 11.82 -13.86 -0.35
CA CYS A 106 11.08 -13.70 0.88
C CYS A 106 11.99 -13.76 2.12
N SER A 107 11.55 -13.19 3.25
CA SER A 107 12.34 -13.18 4.49
C SER A 107 12.50 -14.57 5.12
N ASN A 108 11.57 -15.48 4.83
CA ASN A 108 11.61 -16.89 5.22
C ASN A 108 12.47 -17.77 4.29
N GLY A 109 13.14 -17.19 3.29
CA GLY A 109 14.02 -17.89 2.36
C GLY A 109 13.33 -18.47 1.13
N ARG A 110 12.02 -18.25 0.95
CA ARG A 110 11.31 -18.64 -0.28
C ARG A 110 11.57 -17.66 -1.41
N CYS A 111 11.41 -18.12 -2.64
CA CYS A 111 11.55 -17.31 -3.84
C CYS A 111 10.23 -17.33 -4.61
N VAL A 112 9.57 -16.19 -4.73
CA VAL A 112 8.32 -16.03 -5.49
C VAL A 112 8.55 -15.17 -6.72
N ASP A 113 7.65 -15.22 -7.71
CA ASP A 113 7.74 -14.34 -8.90
C ASP A 113 7.70 -12.86 -8.48
N VAL A 114 8.52 -12.00 -9.08
CA VAL A 114 8.46 -10.55 -8.79
C VAL A 114 7.07 -9.97 -9.11
N ALA A 115 6.33 -10.56 -10.05
CA ALA A 115 4.99 -10.12 -10.43
C ALA A 115 3.92 -10.33 -9.34
N VAL A 116 4.16 -11.23 -8.37
CA VAL A 116 3.26 -11.44 -7.22
C VAL A 116 3.71 -10.67 -5.98
N THR A 117 4.68 -9.77 -6.11
CA THR A 117 5.03 -8.85 -5.04
C THR A 117 4.11 -7.64 -5.06
N CYS A 118 3.68 -7.19 -3.88
CA CYS A 118 2.80 -6.03 -3.71
C CYS A 118 1.44 -6.17 -4.41
N ASP A 119 0.92 -7.39 -4.51
CA ASP A 119 -0.34 -7.66 -5.21
C ASP A 119 -1.54 -7.75 -4.24
N GLY A 120 -1.28 -7.63 -2.94
CA GLY A 120 -2.26 -7.67 -1.86
C GLY A 120 -2.46 -9.06 -1.24
N TYR A 121 -1.67 -10.07 -1.64
CA TYR A 121 -1.73 -11.42 -1.08
C TYR A 121 -0.41 -11.84 -0.44
N ASP A 122 -0.49 -12.77 0.51
CA ASP A 122 0.70 -13.32 1.19
C ASP A 122 1.16 -14.60 0.47
N ASP A 123 1.91 -14.40 -0.60
CA ASP A 123 2.48 -15.42 -1.47
C ASP A 123 3.72 -16.06 -0.83
N CYS A 124 4.51 -15.26 -0.09
CA CYS A 124 5.64 -15.75 0.70
C CYS A 124 5.22 -16.62 1.90
N GLY A 125 4.06 -16.35 2.51
CA GLY A 125 3.60 -16.95 3.76
C GLY A 125 4.15 -16.31 5.04
N ASP A 126 5.01 -15.29 4.91
CA ASP A 126 5.51 -14.42 5.98
C ASP A 126 5.19 -12.93 5.72
N ASN A 127 4.45 -12.68 4.64
CA ASN A 127 3.98 -11.39 4.17
C ASN A 127 5.13 -10.41 3.83
N SER A 128 6.32 -10.92 3.50
CA SER A 128 7.51 -10.10 3.19
C SER A 128 7.51 -9.51 1.78
N ASP A 129 6.87 -10.18 0.84
CA ASP A 129 6.44 -9.71 -0.48
C ASP A 129 5.56 -8.45 -0.42
N GLU A 130 4.73 -8.31 0.62
CA GLU A 130 3.81 -7.18 0.77
C GLU A 130 4.34 -6.03 1.64
N LYS A 131 5.43 -6.25 2.39
CA LYS A 131 5.98 -5.26 3.33
C LYS A 131 6.99 -4.31 2.70
N SER A 132 7.69 -4.76 1.67
CA SER A 132 8.90 -4.11 1.17
C SER A 132 8.60 -3.24 -0.05
N GLY A 133 8.47 -1.92 0.12
CA GLY A 133 8.43 -0.98 -1.02
C GLY A 133 7.11 -0.87 -1.81
N CYS A 134 6.03 -1.53 -1.36
CA CYS A 134 4.73 -1.55 -2.06
C CYS A 134 3.97 -0.21 -2.08
N LEU A 135 4.43 0.79 -1.34
CA LEU A 135 3.86 2.15 -1.35
C LEU A 135 4.01 2.86 -2.70
N LEU A 136 4.84 2.32 -3.61
CA LEU A 136 5.17 2.94 -4.89
C LEU A 136 4.64 2.15 -6.12
N SER A 137 4.08 0.95 -5.94
CA SER A 137 3.72 0.05 -7.06
C SER A 137 2.23 0.04 -7.46
N GLY A 138 1.35 0.74 -6.73
CA GLY A 138 -0.10 0.75 -7.00
C GLY A 138 -0.67 2.01 -7.68
N PRO A 139 -1.94 1.98 -8.15
CA PRO A 139 -2.66 3.14 -8.69
C PRO A 139 -2.82 4.30 -7.69
N VAL A 140 -2.50 4.06 -6.41
CA VAL A 140 -2.50 5.05 -5.34
C VAL A 140 -1.51 6.19 -5.61
N VAL A 141 -0.35 5.91 -6.21
CA VAL A 141 0.64 6.93 -6.58
C VAL A 141 0.10 7.85 -7.67
N ALA A 142 -0.57 7.28 -8.68
CA ALA A 142 -1.21 8.07 -9.74
C ALA A 142 -2.29 8.99 -9.17
N ALA A 143 -3.07 8.53 -8.19
CA ALA A 143 -4.08 9.33 -7.51
C ALA A 143 -3.48 10.47 -6.65
N ILE A 144 -2.35 10.23 -5.99
CA ILE A 144 -1.66 11.25 -5.18
C ILE A 144 -1.02 12.32 -6.08
N ILE A 145 -0.40 11.93 -7.19
CA ILE A 145 0.22 12.87 -8.13
C ILE A 145 -0.86 13.69 -8.84
N THR A 146 -1.93 13.06 -9.34
CA THR A 146 -3.00 13.79 -10.04
C THR A 146 -3.86 14.63 -9.09
N GLY A 147 -4.23 14.10 -7.92
CA GLY A 147 -5.01 14.82 -6.91
C GLY A 147 -4.22 15.96 -6.26
N GLY A 148 -2.93 15.74 -5.97
CA GLY A 148 -2.03 16.75 -5.43
C GLY A 148 -1.81 17.91 -6.41
N PHE A 149 -1.58 17.61 -7.70
CA PHE A 149 -1.41 18.65 -8.72
C PHE A 149 -2.66 19.49 -8.91
N VAL A 150 -3.85 18.87 -8.90
CA VAL A 150 -5.13 19.58 -8.98
C VAL A 150 -5.37 20.47 -7.76
N MET A 151 -5.08 20.00 -6.55
CA MET A 151 -5.17 20.81 -5.33
C MET A 151 -4.22 22.01 -5.37
N VAL A 152 -2.98 21.82 -5.80
CA VAL A 152 -2.01 22.92 -5.94
C VAL A 152 -2.48 23.93 -7.00
N ILE A 153 -2.97 23.47 -8.16
CA ILE A 153 -3.51 24.35 -9.20
C ILE A 153 -4.72 25.14 -8.67
N LEU A 154 -5.63 24.51 -7.95
CA LEU A 154 -6.79 25.18 -7.36
C LEU A 154 -6.36 26.23 -6.31
N MET A 155 -5.44 25.89 -5.42
CA MET A 155 -4.91 26.81 -4.41
C MET A 155 -4.19 28.00 -5.04
N VAL A 156 -3.34 27.77 -6.06
CA VAL A 156 -2.65 28.83 -6.81
C VAL A 156 -3.66 29.71 -7.55
N SER A 157 -4.68 29.12 -8.17
CA SER A 157 -5.73 29.86 -8.87
C SER A 157 -6.54 30.76 -7.92
N ILE A 158 -6.90 30.24 -6.75
CA ILE A 158 -7.60 31.00 -5.69
C ILE A 158 -6.70 32.14 -5.17
N ALA A 159 -5.42 31.87 -4.92
CA ALA A 159 -4.46 32.87 -4.47
C ALA A 159 -4.26 34.01 -5.49
N VAL A 160 -4.11 33.69 -6.77
CA VAL A 160 -4.01 34.70 -7.86
C VAL A 160 -5.27 35.55 -7.95
N VAL A 161 -6.45 34.97 -7.82
CA VAL A 161 -7.72 35.71 -7.80
C VAL A 161 -7.83 36.61 -6.57
N ALA A 162 -7.41 36.15 -5.39
CA ALA A 162 -7.39 36.95 -4.17
C ALA A 162 -6.41 38.14 -4.26
N LEU A 163 -5.21 37.91 -4.80
CA LEU A 163 -4.21 38.96 -5.02
C LEU A 163 -4.68 40.01 -6.05
N LYS A 164 -5.39 39.59 -7.11
CA LYS A 164 -5.96 40.49 -8.12
C LYS A 164 -7.13 41.32 -7.59
N ARG A 165 -7.91 40.79 -6.65
CA ARG A 165 -9.00 41.52 -5.98
C ARG A 165 -8.48 42.64 -5.06
N ASN A 166 -7.27 42.52 -4.52
CA ASN A 166 -6.66 43.56 -3.69
C ASN A 166 -6.00 44.70 -4.51
N TRP A 167 -5.94 44.58 -5.83
CA TRP A 167 -5.35 45.58 -6.74
C TRP A 167 -6.39 46.57 -7.30
N LYS A 168 -7.60 46.62 -6.71
CA LYS A 168 -8.70 47.51 -7.15
C LYS A 168 -9.22 48.46 -6.07
N SER A 169 -8.53 48.61 -4.92
CA SER A 169 -8.97 49.46 -3.79
C SER A 169 -8.14 50.75 -3.56
N GLY A 170 -7.33 51.21 -4.51
CA GLY A 170 -6.95 52.63 -4.64
C GLY A 170 -7.12 53.00 -6.10
N TRP A 171 -7.78 54.07 -6.52
CA TRP A 171 -7.61 55.46 -6.13
C TRP A 171 -8.94 56.20 -6.25
N GLY A 172 -9.31 56.98 -5.24
CA GLY A 172 -10.48 57.84 -5.32
C GLY A 172 -10.67 58.69 -4.08
N VAL A 173 -9.91 59.78 -3.96
CA VAL A 173 -10.34 61.10 -3.48
C VAL A 173 -9.14 62.06 -3.57
N GLY A 174 -9.26 63.10 -4.39
CA GLY A 174 -8.43 64.30 -4.26
C GLY A 174 -9.17 65.36 -3.46
N PRO A 175 -8.45 66.28 -2.80
CA PRO A 175 -8.97 67.61 -2.58
C PRO A 175 -8.05 68.70 -3.15
N SER A 176 -8.71 69.56 -3.92
CA SER A 176 -8.56 71.00 -4.13
C SER A 176 -7.27 71.71 -3.66
N LEU A 177 -6.62 72.34 -4.64
CA LEU A 177 -5.63 73.39 -4.48
C LEU A 177 -6.21 74.59 -3.69
N THR A 178 -5.54 75.01 -2.62
CA THR A 178 -5.49 76.43 -2.24
C THR A 178 -4.04 76.81 -1.99
N SER A 179 -3.62 77.86 -2.69
CA SER A 179 -2.30 78.47 -2.63
C SER A 179 -2.20 79.42 -1.43
N SER A 180 -1.15 79.33 -0.62
CA SER A 180 -0.62 80.52 0.06
C SER A 180 0.87 80.38 0.37
N LEU A 181 1.64 81.29 -0.20
CA LEU A 181 3.05 81.57 0.01
C LEU A 181 3.36 81.85 1.50
N ARG A 182 4.49 81.36 2.04
CA ARG A 182 5.49 82.22 2.71
C ARG A 182 6.83 81.52 3.00
N HIS A 183 7.88 82.29 2.73
CA HIS A 183 9.30 82.16 3.10
C HIS A 183 9.60 81.74 4.55
N ASP A 184 10.64 80.92 4.73
CA ASP A 184 11.98 81.29 5.22
C ASP A 184 12.61 80.32 6.24
N ASN A 185 13.84 79.93 5.90
CA ASN A 185 15.05 79.75 6.72
C ASN A 185 15.07 78.77 7.90
N GLY A 186 16.02 77.84 7.85
CA GLY A 186 16.57 77.19 9.05
C GLY A 186 17.22 75.83 8.82
N GLU A 187 18.38 75.82 8.15
CA GLU A 187 19.43 74.80 8.37
C GLU A 187 20.21 75.18 9.67
N PRO A 188 21.12 74.38 10.29
CA PRO A 188 21.49 72.95 10.21
C PRO A 188 21.46 72.25 11.59
N THR A 189 22.05 71.04 11.64
CA THR A 189 22.83 70.40 12.72
C THR A 189 22.18 69.13 13.30
N LEU A 190 22.88 68.04 13.62
CA LEU A 190 24.24 67.55 13.37
C LEU A 190 24.25 66.14 14.00
N SER A 191 24.36 65.10 13.18
CA SER A 191 25.04 63.81 13.41
C SER A 191 24.93 63.12 14.82
N PRO A 192 25.77 62.11 15.16
CA PRO A 192 25.34 60.70 15.22
C PRO A 192 25.61 60.05 16.60
N GLU A 193 25.16 58.83 16.89
CA GLU A 193 26.07 57.80 17.46
C GLU A 193 25.47 56.39 17.66
N LYS A 194 26.42 55.48 17.85
CA LYS A 194 26.52 54.02 17.72
C LYS A 194 26.02 53.23 18.97
N PRO A 195 26.16 51.88 18.96
CA PRO A 195 25.58 50.92 19.90
C PRO A 195 26.57 50.42 20.99
N SER A 196 26.04 49.65 21.95
CA SER A 196 26.76 48.74 22.88
C SER A 196 25.68 47.89 23.61
N LEU A 197 25.63 46.55 23.59
CA LEU A 197 26.54 45.49 24.02
C LEU A 197 26.81 45.44 25.54
N HIS A 198 26.22 44.44 26.22
CA HIS A 198 26.55 43.88 27.56
C HIS A 198 25.71 42.58 27.66
N SER A 199 26.18 41.33 27.76
CA SER A 199 27.22 40.61 28.53
C SER A 199 26.85 40.25 29.99
N TYR A 200 27.19 38.98 30.33
CA TYR A 200 27.10 38.24 31.61
C TYR A 200 25.71 37.71 32.03
N GLY A 201 25.52 36.46 32.51
CA GLY A 201 26.41 35.36 32.88
C GLY A 201 25.86 34.63 34.12
N ALA A 202 26.10 33.31 34.21
CA ALA A 202 26.03 32.42 35.40
C ALA A 202 24.61 32.04 35.94
N THR A 203 24.30 30.91 36.59
CA THR A 203 24.90 29.61 37.01
C THR A 203 23.82 28.89 37.86
N GLY A 204 23.84 27.55 37.93
CA GLY A 204 23.23 26.70 39.01
C GLY A 204 21.69 26.58 38.95
N ASP A 205 21.02 25.51 39.38
CA ASP A 205 21.33 24.32 40.18
C ASP A 205 20.09 23.38 40.04
N LEU A 206 20.29 22.07 39.81
CA LEU A 206 19.98 20.94 40.72
C LEU A 206 18.50 20.61 41.04
N ASN A 207 18.22 19.30 40.90
CA ASN A 207 17.18 18.45 41.54
C ASN A 207 15.75 18.55 40.94
N ASP A 208 15.02 17.46 40.65
CA ASP A 208 15.10 16.02 40.99
C ASP A 208 14.74 15.17 39.76
#